data_AF-A0A7V5LH47-F1
#
_entry.id   AF-A0A7V5LH47-F1
#
_cell.length_a   1.000
_cell.length_b   1.000
_cell.length_c   1.000
_cell.angle_alpha   90.00
_cell.angle_beta   90.00
_cell.angle_gamma   90.00
#
_symmetry.space_group_name_H-M   'P 1'
#
loop_
_entity.id
_entity.type
_entity.pdbx_description
1 polymer ?
#
loop_
_entity_poly.entity_id
_entity_poly.type
_entity_poly.pdbx_seq_one_letter_code
_entity_poly.pdbx_strand_id
1 'polypeptide(L)' 'VANFFISNGIDPKRLKVVGYGEQFPIASNDTEEGRQMNRRVEFKIIKR' A
#
# COMPACT_ATOMS: atom_id res chain seq x y z
N VAL A 1 -8.23 3.76 0.28
CA VAL A 1 -7.16 4.18 1.22
C VAL A 1 -6.83 5.66 1.11
N ALA A 2 -6.38 6.18 -0.04
CA ALA A 2 -6.09 7.61 -0.18
C ALA A 2 -7.25 8.53 0.21
N ASN A 3 -8.48 8.19 -0.17
CA ASN A 3 -9.67 8.95 0.20
C ASN A 3 -9.84 9.14 1.71
N PHE A 4 -9.45 8.15 2.52
CA PHE A 4 -9.50 8.26 3.98
C PHE A 4 -8.53 9.33 4.48
N PHE A 5 -7.32 9.41 3.93
CA PHE A 5 -6.36 10.44 4.32
C PHE A 5 -6.79 11.84 3.85
N ILE A 6 -7.39 11.93 2.67
CA ILE A 6 -7.93 13.19 2.15
C ILE A 6 -9.09 13.69 3.04
N SER A 7 -10.01 12.81 3.43
CA SER A 7 -11.11 13.19 4.34
C SER A 7 -10.62 13.59 5.73
N ASN A 8 -9.45 13.10 6.15
CA ASN A 8 -8.79 13.49 7.39
C ASN A 8 -7.86 14.71 7.24
N GLY A 9 -7.92 15.43 6.11
CA GLY A 9 -7.26 16.72 5.93
C GLY A 9 -5.85 16.68 5.32
N ILE A 10 -5.38 15.52 4.82
CA ILE A 10 -4.13 15.48 4.04
C ILE A 10 -4.39 16.02 2.63
N ASP A 11 -3.66 17.07 2.24
CA ASP A 11 -3.71 17.60 0.87
C ASP A 11 -3.44 16.48 -0.16
N PRO A 12 -4.37 16.22 -1.11
CA PRO A 12 -4.20 15.22 -2.16
C PRO A 12 -2.88 15.33 -2.93
N LYS A 13 -2.33 16.54 -3.09
CA LYS A 13 -1.04 16.77 -3.77
C LYS A 13 0.16 16.16 -3.04
N ARG A 14 -0.01 15.80 -1.75
CA ARG A 14 1.02 15.13 -0.93
C ARG A 14 0.93 13.61 -0.98
N LEU A 15 -0.09 13.06 -1.64
CA LEU A 15 -0.34 11.62 -1.70
C LEU A 15 -0.01 11.08 -3.09
N LYS A 16 0.78 10.00 -3.14
CA LYS A 16 1.00 9.21 -4.34
C LYS A 16 0.53 7.78 -4.09
N VAL A 17 -0.41 7.31 -4.89
CA VAL A 17 -0.92 5.92 -4.81
C VAL A 17 -0.33 5.13 -5.97
N VAL A 18 0.26 3.99 -5.69
CA VAL A 18 0.81 3.07 -6.69
C VAL A 18 0.30 1.67 -6.37
N GLY A 19 -0.27 0.99 -7.36
CA GLY A 19 -0.67 -0.41 -7.25
C GLY A 19 0.40 -1.31 -7.84
N TYR A 20 1.04 -2.12 -7.00
CA TYR A 20 2.12 -3.03 -7.43
C TYR A 20 1.65 -4.45 -7.78
N GLY A 21 0.40 -4.80 -7.48
CA GLY A 21 -0.09 -6.17 -7.66
C GLY A 21 0.82 -7.19 -6.96
N GLU A 22 1.25 -8.20 -7.70
CA GLU A 22 2.06 -9.31 -7.20
C GLU A 22 3.58 -9.11 -7.41
N GLN A 23 4.02 -7.94 -7.89
CA GLN A 23 5.41 -7.71 -8.27
C GLN A 23 6.40 -7.75 -7.10
N PHE A 24 5.93 -7.54 -5.87
CA PHE A 24 6.78 -7.48 -4.67
C PHE A 24 6.20 -8.32 -3.51
N PRO A 25 6.25 -9.67 -3.61
CA PRO A 25 5.81 -10.55 -2.55
C PRO A 25 6.79 -10.49 -1.36
N ILE A 26 6.25 -10.59 -0.15
CA ILE A 26 7.03 -10.73 1.10
C ILE A 26 6.94 -12.14 1.68
N ALA A 27 6.06 -12.97 1.14
CA ALA A 27 5.88 -14.36 1.50
C ALA A 27 5.55 -15.20 0.25
N SER A 28 5.64 -16.53 0.37
CA SER A 28 5.24 -17.45 -0.71
C SER A 28 3.77 -17.24 -1.10
N ASN A 29 3.46 -17.34 -2.40
CA ASN A 29 2.09 -17.34 -2.89
C ASN A 29 1.44 -18.74 -2.86
N ASP A 30 2.19 -19.77 -2.49
CA ASP A 30 1.73 -21.16 -2.52
C ASP A 30 0.84 -21.49 -1.33
N THR A 31 1.07 -20.85 -0.18
CA THR A 31 0.25 -21.02 1.03
C THR A 31 -0.81 -19.93 1.17
N GLU A 32 -1.92 -20.23 1.84
CA GLU A 32 -2.96 -19.22 2.06
C GLU A 32 -2.46 -18.11 2.99
N GLU A 33 -1.70 -18.48 4.01
CA GLU A 33 -1.08 -17.55 4.95
C GLU A 33 -0.14 -16.60 4.23
N GLY A 34 0.66 -17.11 3.29
CA GLY A 34 1.57 -16.31 2.49
C GLY A 34 0.87 -15.34 1.54
N ARG A 35 -0.20 -15.80 0.86
CA ARG A 35 -1.06 -14.92 0.07
C ARG A 35 -1.72 -13.85 0.93
N GLN A 36 -2.17 -14.19 2.13
CA GLN A 36 -2.75 -13.23 3.06
C GLN A 36 -1.74 -12.16 3.48
N MET A 37 -0.48 -12.54 3.76
CA MET A 37 0.60 -11.59 4.04
C MET A 37 0.92 -10.69 2.85
N ASN A 38 0.82 -11.20 1.62
CA ASN A 38 1.07 -10.41 0.41
C ASN A 38 -0.05 -9.38 0.12
N ARG A 39 -1.29 -9.63 0.54
CA ARG A 39 -2.43 -8.70 0.44
C ARG A 39 -2.31 -7.55 1.45
N ARG A 40 -1.37 -6.63 1.20
CA ARG A 40 -1.06 -5.52 2.11
C ARG A 40 -0.99 -4.16 1.44
N VAL A 41 -1.04 -3.11 2.25
CA VAL A 41 -0.80 -1.72 1.84
C VAL A 41 0.39 -1.18 2.63
N GLU A 42 1.37 -0.61 1.94
CA GLU A 42 2.55 0.00 2.56
C GLU A 42 2.51 1.53 2.42
N PHE A 43 3.01 2.22 3.44
CA PHE A 43 3.13 3.68 3.46
C PHE A 43 4.59 4.07 3.59
N LYS A 44 5.05 4.95 2.70
CA LYS A 44 6.40 5.53 2.75
C LYS A 44 6.30 7.05 2.84
N ILE A 45 6.93 7.62 3.86
CA ILE A 45 7.04 9.07 4.02
C ILE A 45 8.30 9.51 3.28
N ILE A 46 8.14 10.33 2.24
CA ILE A 46 9.23 10.82 1.40
C ILE A 46 9.51 12.26 1.80
N LYS A 47 10.77 12.58 2.10
CA LYS A 47 11.21 13.97 2.30
C LYS A 47 11.30 14.66 0.93
N ARG A 48 10.86 15.91 0.87
CA ARG A 48 11.06 16.77 -0.30
C ARG A 48 12.54 17.15 -0.45
#